data_AF-A0A8J7GW46-F1
#
_entry.id   AF-A0A8J7GW46-F1
#
_cell.length_a   1.000
_cell.length_b   1.000
_cell.length_c   1.000
_cell.angle_alpha   90.00
_cell.angle_beta   90.00
_cell.angle_gamma   90.00
#
_symmetry.space_group_name_H-M   'P 1'
#
loop_
_entity.id
_entity.type
_entity.pdbx_description
1 polymer ?
#
loop_
_entity_poly.entity_id
_entity_poly.type
_entity_poly.pdbx_seq_one_letter_code
_entity_poly.pdbx_strand_id
1 'polypeptide(L)'
;MILNLWEHVYGQPIGELEDDIACCRLYFDPVARGHKLRERLAQLEPVPHELQSAAARLGDPLVVDAGGGRFLVGIEARLLLELLNVYTDGQGRFLAPIEAIHDFDRAALNVYRTWTRHRLDQTLALKDGRGDEVMQATSVGIVLALLVNRSNTPERAIGRLRRVDEVIHLAAAAFADKISTSRRRSEDEQRLKGGYWLTEARRRLADRLIVTDSSRSITSLVYVPVRHIHDVVEYLGRDLARRASISPSAIEIGFDNLVDAFRSRSALLASEGMAFERPADTVRLKTLLVEQFEKERARQ
;
A
#
# COMPACT_ATOMS: atom_id res chain seq x y z
N MET A 1 36.05 5.13 -11.27
CA MET A 1 35.39 5.95 -10.24
C MET A 1 33.90 5.65 -10.13
N ILE A 2 33.06 5.97 -11.14
CA ILE A 2 31.63 5.62 -11.10
C ILE A 2 31.45 4.11 -10.88
N LEU A 3 32.30 3.28 -11.50
CA LEU A 3 32.36 1.83 -11.27
C LEU A 3 32.51 1.47 -9.79
N ASN A 4 33.46 2.08 -9.07
CA ASN A 4 33.69 1.83 -7.65
C ASN A 4 32.54 2.37 -6.78
N LEU A 5 31.94 3.50 -7.17
CA LEU A 5 30.75 4.04 -6.50
C LEU A 5 29.55 3.10 -6.68
N TRP A 6 29.38 2.52 -7.87
CA TRP A 6 28.34 1.55 -8.15
C TRP A 6 28.46 0.32 -7.26
N GLU A 7 29.64 -0.29 -7.22
CA GLU A 7 29.91 -1.46 -6.39
C GLU A 7 29.70 -1.17 -4.90
N HIS A 8 30.07 0.03 -4.43
CA HIS A 8 29.82 0.45 -3.06
C HIS A 8 28.31 0.58 -2.74
N VAL A 9 27.52 1.10 -3.67
CA VAL A 9 26.08 1.35 -3.46
C VAL A 9 25.22 0.08 -3.61
N TYR A 10 25.56 -0.77 -4.58
CA TYR A 10 24.76 -1.94 -4.94
C TYR A 10 25.37 -3.26 -4.46
N GLY A 11 26.59 -3.26 -3.92
CA GLY A 11 27.28 -4.45 -3.41
C GLY A 11 27.74 -5.42 -4.49
N GLN A 12 27.72 -5.01 -5.76
CA GLN A 12 28.11 -5.82 -6.90
C GLN A 12 28.73 -4.96 -8.01
N PRO A 13 29.67 -5.50 -8.80
CA PRO A 13 30.19 -4.80 -9.96
C PRO A 13 29.10 -4.59 -11.02
N ILE A 14 29.35 -3.68 -11.96
CA ILE A 14 28.47 -3.44 -13.10
C ILE A 14 28.39 -4.69 -13.97
N GLY A 15 27.17 -5.03 -14.36
CA GLY A 15 26.87 -6.16 -15.23
C GLY A 15 26.03 -5.72 -16.43
N GLU A 16 25.06 -6.55 -16.76
CA GLU A 16 24.12 -6.30 -17.86
C GLU A 16 23.27 -5.06 -17.56
N LEU A 17 23.09 -4.22 -18.58
CA LEU A 17 22.44 -2.92 -18.43
C LEU A 17 21.03 -3.02 -17.83
N GLU A 18 20.24 -4.00 -18.27
CA GLU A 18 18.86 -4.17 -17.82
C GLU A 18 18.79 -4.57 -16.33
N ASP A 19 19.66 -5.48 -15.89
CA ASP A 19 19.74 -5.92 -14.49
C ASP A 19 20.23 -4.80 -13.57
N ASP A 20 21.21 -4.03 -14.03
CA ASP A 20 21.72 -2.87 -13.30
C ASP A 20 20.65 -1.78 -13.15
N ILE A 21 19.92 -1.45 -14.22
CA ILE A 21 18.78 -0.53 -14.15
C ILE A 21 17.70 -1.07 -13.19
N ALA A 22 17.46 -2.38 -13.19
CA ALA A 22 16.53 -2.99 -12.23
C ALA A 22 17.02 -2.83 -10.78
N CYS A 23 18.32 -2.91 -10.52
CA CYS A 23 18.91 -2.68 -9.19
C CYS A 23 18.69 -1.24 -8.71
N CYS A 24 18.72 -0.25 -9.61
CA CYS A 24 18.42 1.15 -9.26
C CYS A 24 17.03 1.33 -8.61
N ARG A 25 16.07 0.43 -8.85
CA ARG A 25 14.75 0.44 -8.18
C ARG A 25 14.84 0.37 -6.67
N LEU A 26 15.93 -0.14 -6.10
CA LEU A 26 16.12 -0.19 -4.64
C LEU A 26 15.99 1.19 -3.99
N TYR A 27 16.42 2.25 -4.67
CA TYR A 27 16.43 3.62 -4.16
C TYR A 27 15.52 4.57 -4.95
N PHE A 28 15.31 4.30 -6.24
CA PHE A 28 14.61 5.21 -7.15
C PHE A 28 13.20 4.73 -7.55
N ASP A 29 12.72 3.59 -7.03
CA ASP A 29 11.36 3.12 -7.32
C ASP A 29 10.30 3.99 -6.59
N PRO A 30 9.39 4.66 -7.31
CA PRO A 30 8.32 5.48 -6.72
C PRO A 30 7.31 4.68 -5.89
N VAL A 31 7.31 3.35 -5.99
CA VAL A 31 6.47 2.44 -5.20
C VAL A 31 7.10 2.12 -3.84
N ALA A 32 8.41 2.32 -3.67
CA ALA A 32 9.11 1.98 -2.43
C ALA A 32 8.45 2.68 -1.22
N ARG A 33 8.08 1.90 -0.20
CA ARG A 33 7.48 2.45 1.02
C ARG A 33 8.53 3.32 1.72
N GLY A 34 8.18 4.55 2.11
CA GLY A 34 9.14 5.50 2.70
C GLY A 34 9.92 4.95 3.91
N HIS A 35 9.34 4.05 4.72
CA HIS A 35 10.09 3.39 5.79
C HIS A 35 11.18 2.44 5.27
N LYS A 36 10.91 1.66 4.22
CA LYS A 36 11.90 0.78 3.59
C LYS A 36 13.01 1.59 2.93
N LEU A 37 12.66 2.70 2.27
CA LEU A 37 13.67 3.59 1.70
C LEU A 37 14.56 4.16 2.80
N ARG A 38 13.99 4.67 3.89
CA ARG A 38 14.76 5.16 5.05
C ARG A 38 15.66 4.10 5.67
N GLU A 39 15.16 2.87 5.83
CA GLU A 39 15.92 1.74 6.36
C GLU A 39 17.11 1.41 5.44
N ARG A 40 16.89 1.34 4.12
CA ARG A 40 17.96 1.12 3.14
C ARG A 40 18.99 2.24 3.16
N LEU A 41 18.54 3.51 3.18
CA LEU A 41 19.45 4.66 3.27
C LEU A 41 20.25 4.67 4.57
N ALA A 42 19.68 4.20 5.67
CA ALA A 42 20.38 4.07 6.95
C ALA A 42 21.43 2.95 6.94
N GLN A 43 21.17 1.87 6.18
CA GLN A 43 22.09 0.74 5.99
C GLN A 43 23.21 1.03 4.98
N LEU A 44 23.08 2.10 4.19
CA LEU A 44 24.10 2.48 3.23
C LEU A 44 25.33 2.99 3.97
N GLU A 45 26.48 2.35 3.72
CA GLU A 45 27.75 2.76 4.30
C GLU A 45 28.23 4.07 3.68
N PRO A 46 28.86 4.98 4.47
CA PRO A 46 29.51 6.15 3.92
C PRO A 46 30.53 5.77 2.85
N VAL A 47 30.58 6.53 1.77
CA VAL A 47 31.53 6.32 0.67
C VAL A 47 32.94 6.64 1.19
N PRO A 48 33.99 5.86 0.81
CA PRO A 48 35.37 6.15 1.17
C PRO A 48 35.77 7.59 0.86
N HIS A 49 36.51 8.24 1.76
CA HIS A 49 36.86 9.67 1.65
C HIS A 49 37.51 10.05 0.31
N GLU A 50 38.32 9.14 -0.25
CA GLU A 50 38.98 9.30 -1.55
C GLU A 50 38.00 9.45 -2.72
N LEU A 51 36.81 8.85 -2.60
CA LEU A 51 35.77 8.88 -3.63
C LEU A 51 34.77 10.04 -3.42
N GLN A 52 34.66 10.59 -2.20
CA GLN A 52 33.64 11.60 -1.87
C GLN A 52 33.75 12.89 -2.70
N SER A 53 34.96 13.47 -2.79
CA SER A 53 35.18 14.70 -3.59
C SER A 53 34.84 14.49 -5.06
N ALA A 54 35.07 13.28 -5.56
CA ALA A 54 34.86 12.94 -6.95
C ALA A 54 33.38 12.60 -7.24
N ALA A 55 32.69 11.95 -6.30
CA ALA A 55 31.25 11.77 -6.29
C ALA A 55 30.50 13.12 -6.28
N ALA A 56 30.89 14.04 -5.39
CA ALA A 56 30.29 15.36 -5.29
C ALA A 56 30.44 16.21 -6.56
N ARG A 57 31.53 16.02 -7.33
CA ARG A 57 31.74 16.71 -8.61
C ARG A 57 30.84 16.21 -9.74
N LEU A 58 30.43 14.95 -9.70
CA LEU A 58 29.47 14.43 -10.68
C LEU A 58 28.08 15.01 -10.44
N GLY A 59 27.65 15.02 -9.19
CA GLY A 59 26.38 15.61 -8.76
C GLY A 59 25.15 15.03 -9.46
N ASP A 60 24.00 15.65 -9.21
CA ASP A 60 22.73 15.25 -9.82
C ASP A 60 22.73 15.49 -11.34
N PRO A 61 22.14 14.59 -12.15
CA PRO A 61 21.40 13.38 -11.73
C PRO A 61 22.27 12.11 -11.64
N LEU A 62 23.58 12.18 -11.92
CA LEU A 62 24.45 11.01 -11.97
C LEU A 62 24.69 10.41 -10.57
N VAL A 63 24.93 11.27 -9.59
CA VAL A 63 25.21 10.91 -8.21
C VAL A 63 24.42 11.81 -7.26
N VAL A 64 23.56 11.21 -6.44
CA VAL A 64 22.73 11.91 -5.47
C VAL A 64 23.38 11.85 -4.08
N ASP A 65 23.53 13.01 -3.42
CA ASP A 65 23.97 13.07 -2.03
C ASP A 65 22.80 12.73 -1.09
N ALA A 66 22.92 11.61 -0.36
CA ALA A 66 21.94 11.15 0.62
C ALA A 66 22.25 11.64 2.05
N GLY A 67 23.30 12.45 2.22
CA GLY A 67 23.74 13.01 3.49
C GLY A 67 24.63 12.09 4.31
N GLY A 68 25.46 12.69 5.17
CA GLY A 68 26.37 11.95 6.05
C GLY A 68 27.44 11.15 5.31
N GLY A 69 27.91 11.65 4.15
CA GLY A 69 28.93 11.00 3.31
C GLY A 69 28.40 9.82 2.50
N ARG A 70 27.08 9.66 2.39
CA ARG A 70 26.43 8.60 1.61
C ARG A 70 26.01 9.16 0.26
N PHE A 71 26.33 8.43 -0.80
CA PHE A 71 25.97 8.80 -2.17
C PHE A 71 25.21 7.65 -2.83
N LEU A 72 24.27 7.98 -3.71
CA LEU A 72 23.58 7.02 -4.57
C LEU A 72 24.02 7.24 -6.01
N VAL A 73 24.09 6.15 -6.78
CA VAL A 73 24.41 6.20 -8.21
C VAL A 73 23.12 6.01 -9.00
N GLY A 74 22.79 6.96 -9.87
CA GLY A 74 21.53 6.98 -10.61
C GLY A 74 21.52 6.10 -11.87
N ILE A 75 20.35 6.02 -12.51
CA ILE A 75 20.16 5.34 -13.81
C ILE A 75 21.01 6.04 -14.87
N GLU A 76 21.10 7.37 -14.79
CA GLU A 76 21.86 8.23 -15.67
C GLU A 76 23.36 7.90 -15.61
N ALA A 77 23.89 7.61 -14.42
CA ALA A 77 25.28 7.19 -14.29
C ALA A 77 25.54 5.81 -14.92
N ARG A 78 24.61 4.86 -14.77
CA ARG A 78 24.75 3.54 -15.42
C ARG A 78 24.69 3.64 -16.93
N LEU A 79 23.72 4.37 -17.45
CA LEU A 79 23.58 4.59 -18.88
C LEU A 79 24.79 5.40 -19.42
N LEU A 80 25.41 6.28 -18.61
CA LEU A 80 26.53 7.11 -19.06
C LEU A 80 27.76 6.23 -19.23
N LEU A 81 27.94 5.27 -18.33
CA LEU A 81 28.97 4.25 -18.47
C LEU A 81 28.77 3.39 -19.72
N GLU A 82 27.52 3.11 -20.10
CA GLU A 82 27.22 2.44 -21.37
C GLU A 82 27.66 3.28 -22.57
N LEU A 83 27.30 4.57 -22.57
CA LEU A 83 27.68 5.52 -23.61
C LEU A 83 29.21 5.66 -23.70
N LEU A 84 29.89 5.77 -22.56
CA LEU A 84 31.35 5.82 -22.48
C LEU A 84 31.96 4.51 -23.01
N ASN A 85 31.42 3.35 -22.68
CA ASN A 85 31.92 2.07 -23.17
C ASN A 85 31.86 1.96 -24.70
N VAL A 86 30.80 2.49 -25.32
CA VAL A 86 30.60 2.46 -26.78
C VAL A 86 31.44 3.50 -27.52
N TYR A 87 31.59 4.71 -26.97
CA TYR A 87 32.13 5.87 -27.70
C TYR A 87 33.48 6.40 -27.15
N THR A 88 34.13 5.67 -26.24
CA THR A 88 35.50 5.99 -25.81
C THR A 88 36.50 5.32 -26.75
N ASP A 89 37.46 6.10 -27.24
CA ASP A 89 38.55 5.55 -28.04
C ASP A 89 39.62 4.86 -27.17
N GLY A 90 40.51 4.11 -27.79
CA GLY A 90 41.64 3.46 -27.09
C GLY A 90 42.65 4.43 -26.46
N GLN A 91 42.44 5.75 -26.57
CA GLN A 91 43.24 6.80 -25.94
C GLN A 91 42.48 7.48 -24.78
N GLY A 92 41.29 6.97 -24.40
CA GLY A 92 40.48 7.52 -23.32
C GLY A 92 39.76 8.81 -23.67
N ARG A 93 39.67 9.17 -24.96
CA ARG A 93 38.86 10.30 -25.43
C ARG A 93 37.46 9.82 -25.75
N PHE A 94 36.48 10.59 -25.31
CA PHE A 94 35.07 10.33 -25.57
C PHE A 94 34.57 11.19 -26.72
N LEU A 95 34.04 10.56 -27.77
CA LEU A 95 33.41 11.25 -28.90
C LEU A 95 32.13 10.52 -29.30
N ALA A 96 31.00 10.98 -28.77
CA ALA A 96 29.68 10.47 -29.13
C ALA A 96 28.96 11.42 -30.10
N PRO A 97 28.21 10.88 -31.08
CA PRO A 97 27.28 11.68 -31.86
C PRO A 97 26.16 12.21 -30.96
N ILE A 98 25.63 13.39 -31.27
CA ILE A 98 24.60 14.03 -30.46
C ILE A 98 23.33 13.17 -30.38
N GLU A 99 23.05 12.39 -31.43
CA GLU A 99 21.94 11.44 -31.49
C GLU A 99 22.06 10.36 -30.41
N ALA A 100 23.26 9.85 -30.14
CA ALA A 100 23.48 8.86 -29.10
C ALA A 100 23.26 9.43 -27.69
N ILE A 101 23.61 10.70 -27.48
CA ILE A 101 23.33 11.41 -26.23
C ILE A 101 21.82 11.57 -26.04
N HIS A 102 21.09 11.95 -27.09
CA HIS A 102 19.63 12.07 -27.03
C HIS A 102 18.93 10.73 -26.80
N ASP A 103 19.42 9.64 -27.39
CA ASP A 103 18.86 8.30 -27.18
C ASP A 103 19.09 7.81 -25.75
N PHE A 104 20.25 8.13 -25.17
CA PHE A 104 20.54 7.94 -23.75
C PHE A 104 19.54 8.68 -22.85
N ASP A 105 19.31 9.98 -23.10
CA ASP A 105 18.37 10.77 -22.28
C ASP A 105 16.95 10.22 -22.40
N ARG A 106 16.57 9.80 -23.61
CA ARG A 106 15.27 9.16 -23.87
C ARG A 106 15.14 7.83 -23.13
N ALA A 107 16.21 7.04 -23.05
CA ALA A 107 16.23 5.79 -22.30
C ALA A 107 16.00 6.03 -20.80
N ALA A 108 16.76 6.96 -20.18
CA ALA A 108 16.57 7.32 -18.78
C ALA A 108 15.13 7.78 -18.49
N LEU A 109 14.61 8.70 -19.32
CA LEU A 109 13.24 9.20 -19.21
C LEU A 109 12.18 8.08 -19.34
N ASN A 110 12.39 7.13 -20.25
CA ASN A 110 11.47 6.00 -20.44
C ASN A 110 11.46 5.07 -19.23
N VAL A 111 12.60 4.85 -18.56
CA VAL A 111 12.65 4.07 -17.32
C VAL A 111 11.83 4.75 -16.22
N TYR A 112 12.06 6.04 -15.96
CA TYR A 112 11.29 6.78 -14.96
C TYR A 112 9.79 6.83 -15.26
N ARG A 113 9.42 7.03 -16.54
CA ARG A 113 8.01 6.98 -16.99
C ARG A 113 7.39 5.63 -16.71
N THR A 114 8.11 4.54 -16.99
CA THR A 114 7.63 3.18 -16.75
C THR A 114 7.37 2.94 -15.27
N TRP A 115 8.31 3.33 -14.40
CA TRP A 115 8.15 3.15 -12.95
C TRP A 115 7.03 4.03 -12.38
N THR A 116 6.92 5.28 -12.85
CA THR A 116 5.85 6.20 -12.42
C THR A 116 4.47 5.72 -12.87
N ARG A 117 4.38 5.21 -14.10
CA ARG A 117 3.14 4.64 -14.63
C ARG A 117 2.74 3.38 -13.85
N HIS A 118 3.70 2.51 -13.53
CA HIS A 118 3.45 1.35 -12.69
C HIS A 118 2.86 1.72 -11.32
N ARG A 119 3.32 2.81 -10.70
CA ARG A 119 2.73 3.32 -9.45
C ARG A 119 1.27 3.76 -9.61
N LEU A 120 0.95 4.43 -10.72
CA LEU A 120 -0.43 4.81 -11.03
C LEU A 120 -1.29 3.56 -11.25
N ASP A 121 -0.80 2.61 -12.05
CA ASP A 121 -1.50 1.37 -12.37
C ASP A 121 -1.77 0.54 -11.10
N GLN A 122 -0.82 0.45 -10.16
CA GLN A 122 -1.04 -0.16 -8.85
C GLN A 122 -2.14 0.55 -8.05
N THR A 123 -2.16 1.89 -8.08
CA THR A 123 -3.17 2.67 -7.34
C THR A 123 -4.57 2.46 -7.94
N LEU A 124 -4.67 2.43 -9.27
CA LEU A 124 -5.91 2.11 -9.98
C LEU A 124 -6.35 0.68 -9.72
N ALA A 125 -5.42 -0.29 -9.76
CA ALA A 125 -5.71 -1.68 -9.44
C ALA A 125 -6.22 -1.85 -8.00
N LEU A 126 -5.62 -1.15 -7.02
CA LEU A 126 -6.12 -1.14 -5.64
C LEU A 126 -7.54 -0.59 -5.55
N LYS A 127 -7.84 0.53 -6.23
CA LYS A 127 -9.19 1.14 -6.25
C LYS A 127 -10.26 0.20 -6.84
N ASP A 128 -9.87 -0.61 -7.82
CA ASP A 128 -10.75 -1.55 -8.52
C ASP A 128 -10.81 -2.94 -7.86
N GLY A 129 -10.10 -3.17 -6.75
CA GLY A 129 -10.02 -4.47 -6.09
C GLY A 129 -9.19 -5.52 -6.83
N ARG A 130 -8.38 -5.07 -7.79
CA ARG A 130 -7.48 -5.86 -8.65
C ARG A 130 -6.02 -5.85 -8.20
N GLY A 131 -5.67 -5.14 -7.12
CA GLY A 131 -4.28 -5.09 -6.63
C GLY A 131 -3.80 -6.46 -6.13
N ASP A 132 -2.53 -6.78 -6.31
CA ASP A 132 -1.96 -8.13 -6.10
C ASP A 132 -2.20 -8.73 -4.70
N GLU A 133 -2.20 -7.88 -3.66
CA GLU A 133 -2.51 -8.29 -2.29
C GLU A 133 -4.01 -8.16 -2.00
N VAL A 134 -4.62 -9.16 -1.36
CA VAL A 134 -5.98 -9.04 -0.80
C VAL A 134 -6.00 -8.13 0.43
N MET A 135 -7.12 -7.44 0.65
CA MET A 135 -7.33 -6.63 1.85
C MET A 135 -7.28 -7.52 3.10
N GLN A 136 -6.72 -7.03 4.22
CA GLN A 136 -6.64 -7.83 5.43
C GLN A 136 -8.03 -8.17 6.00
N ALA A 137 -8.19 -9.37 6.57
CA ALA A 137 -9.51 -9.86 7.00
C ALA A 137 -10.15 -8.97 8.08
N THR A 138 -9.36 -8.48 9.03
CA THR A 138 -9.83 -7.52 10.05
C THR A 138 -10.21 -6.18 9.42
N SER A 139 -9.50 -5.69 8.39
CA SER A 139 -9.92 -4.48 7.68
C SER A 139 -11.27 -4.67 6.98
N VAL A 140 -11.51 -5.85 6.38
CA VAL A 140 -12.83 -6.20 5.81
C VAL A 140 -13.89 -6.18 6.91
N GLY A 141 -13.61 -6.80 8.05
CA GLY A 141 -14.50 -6.80 9.21
C GLY A 141 -14.84 -5.40 9.73
N ILE A 142 -13.89 -4.45 9.73
CA ILE A 142 -14.15 -3.05 10.12
C ILE A 142 -15.18 -2.43 9.17
N VAL A 143 -15.01 -2.59 7.86
CA VAL A 143 -15.93 -2.03 6.87
C VAL A 143 -17.31 -2.68 7.02
N LEU A 144 -17.38 -4.00 7.20
CA LEU A 144 -18.65 -4.69 7.45
C LEU A 144 -19.32 -4.20 8.74
N ALA A 145 -18.58 -3.96 9.83
CA ALA A 145 -19.14 -3.41 11.05
C ALA A 145 -19.74 -1.99 10.84
N LEU A 146 -19.09 -1.15 10.03
CA LEU A 146 -19.65 0.16 9.64
C LEU A 146 -20.96 0.02 8.84
N LEU A 147 -21.01 -0.94 7.91
CA LEU A 147 -22.19 -1.21 7.10
C LEU A 147 -23.34 -1.79 7.94
N VAL A 148 -23.05 -2.74 8.84
CA VAL A 148 -24.02 -3.31 9.80
C VAL A 148 -24.60 -2.22 10.70
N ASN A 149 -23.74 -1.34 11.23
CA ASN A 149 -24.20 -0.21 12.04
C ASN A 149 -24.93 0.87 11.22
N ARG A 150 -24.99 0.77 9.89
CA ARG A 150 -25.57 1.78 9.00
C ARG A 150 -24.90 3.15 9.17
N SER A 151 -23.58 3.13 9.38
CA SER A 151 -22.74 4.32 9.42
C SER A 151 -22.52 4.83 8.00
N ASN A 152 -23.56 5.43 7.42
CA ASN A 152 -23.63 5.74 5.99
C ASN A 152 -23.94 7.18 5.60
N THR A 153 -24.07 8.06 6.59
CA THR A 153 -24.18 9.51 6.44
C THR A 153 -23.32 10.20 7.49
N PRO A 154 -23.00 11.50 7.36
CA PRO A 154 -22.28 12.24 8.39
C PRO A 154 -22.95 12.16 9.78
N GLU A 155 -24.28 12.17 9.83
CA GLU A 155 -25.07 12.13 11.08
C GLU A 155 -25.03 10.74 11.73
N ARG A 156 -24.75 9.69 10.96
CA ARG A 156 -24.58 8.31 11.43
C ARG A 156 -23.13 7.89 11.49
N ALA A 157 -22.20 8.82 11.33
CA ALA A 157 -20.78 8.49 11.32
C ALA A 157 -20.32 8.06 12.71
N ILE A 158 -19.38 7.13 12.74
CA ILE A 158 -18.76 6.68 13.98
C ILE A 158 -17.65 7.65 14.35
N GLY A 159 -17.72 8.23 15.54
CA GLY A 159 -16.61 8.99 16.11
C GLY A 159 -15.52 8.06 16.63
N ARG A 160 -14.24 8.39 16.38
CA ARG A 160 -13.09 7.62 16.88
C ARG A 160 -12.83 7.89 18.37
N LEU A 161 -13.74 7.42 19.20
CA LEU A 161 -13.57 7.31 20.64
C LEU A 161 -12.97 5.93 20.95
N ARG A 162 -12.05 5.83 21.91
CA ARG A 162 -11.39 4.56 22.26
C ARG A 162 -12.39 3.41 22.51
N ARG A 163 -13.47 3.68 23.25
CA ARG A 163 -14.51 2.67 23.55
C ARG A 163 -15.28 2.21 22.32
N VAL A 164 -15.49 3.12 21.37
CA VAL A 164 -16.17 2.85 20.11
C VAL A 164 -15.27 2.05 19.16
N ASP A 165 -14.00 2.43 19.08
CA ASP A 165 -12.96 1.70 18.35
C ASP A 165 -12.85 0.25 18.86
N GLU A 166 -12.96 0.02 20.19
CA GLU A 166 -12.96 -1.31 20.79
C GLU A 166 -14.14 -2.18 20.34
N VAL A 167 -15.35 -1.63 20.19
CA VAL A 167 -16.53 -2.38 19.71
C VAL A 167 -16.37 -2.77 18.25
N ILE A 168 -15.95 -1.82 17.40
CA ILE A 168 -15.74 -2.06 15.97
C ILE A 168 -14.60 -3.07 15.77
N HIS A 169 -13.53 -2.96 16.55
CA HIS A 169 -12.41 -3.88 16.47
C HIS A 169 -12.80 -5.30 16.90
N LEU A 170 -13.56 -5.44 18.00
CA LEU A 170 -14.04 -6.75 18.46
C LEU A 170 -14.88 -7.45 17.38
N ALA A 171 -15.83 -6.73 16.78
CA ALA A 171 -16.66 -7.25 15.70
C ALA A 171 -15.82 -7.64 14.48
N ALA A 172 -14.87 -6.79 14.09
CA ALA A 172 -13.97 -7.05 12.98
C ALA A 172 -13.04 -8.25 13.21
N ALA A 173 -12.57 -8.45 14.44
CA ALA A 173 -11.75 -9.59 14.83
C ALA A 173 -12.55 -10.89 14.80
N ALA A 174 -13.81 -10.88 15.25
CA ALA A 174 -14.70 -12.04 15.21
C ALA A 174 -14.95 -12.53 13.77
N PHE A 175 -15.08 -11.60 12.81
CA PHE A 175 -15.10 -11.94 11.38
C PHE A 175 -13.76 -12.53 10.92
N ALA A 176 -12.66 -11.83 11.23
CA ALA A 176 -11.33 -12.19 10.76
C ALA A 176 -10.90 -13.58 11.23
N ASP A 177 -11.19 -13.96 12.47
CA ASP A 177 -10.90 -15.28 13.05
C ASP A 177 -11.50 -16.43 12.22
N LYS A 178 -12.62 -16.19 11.53
CA LYS A 178 -13.22 -17.20 10.64
C LYS A 178 -12.63 -17.21 9.23
N ILE A 179 -12.14 -16.06 8.77
CA ILE A 179 -11.74 -15.78 7.38
C ILE A 179 -10.23 -15.95 7.16
N SER A 180 -9.42 -15.81 8.22
CA SER A 180 -7.98 -16.06 8.16
C SER A 180 -7.59 -17.31 8.94
N THR A 181 -6.89 -18.23 8.28
CA THR A 181 -6.23 -19.40 8.89
C THR A 181 -4.89 -19.04 9.55
N SER A 182 -4.46 -17.78 9.47
CA SER A 182 -3.20 -17.30 10.04
C SER A 182 -3.29 -17.31 11.57
N ARG A 183 -2.29 -17.92 12.24
CA ARG A 183 -2.14 -17.93 13.71
C ARG A 183 -2.59 -16.60 14.33
N ARG A 184 -3.49 -16.67 15.33
CA ARG A 184 -3.83 -15.55 16.23
C ARG A 184 -2.54 -14.86 16.65
N ARG A 185 -2.32 -13.65 16.14
CA ARG A 185 -1.23 -12.77 16.60
C ARG A 185 -1.56 -12.30 18.00
N SER A 186 -0.56 -12.10 18.85
CA SER A 186 -0.73 -11.68 20.24
C SER A 186 -1.47 -10.34 20.32
N GLU A 187 -2.22 -10.11 21.41
CA GLU A 187 -2.99 -8.88 21.63
C GLU A 187 -2.13 -7.60 21.55
N ASP A 188 -0.84 -7.69 21.92
CA ASP A 188 0.11 -6.58 21.86
C ASP A 188 0.49 -6.20 20.42
N GLU A 189 0.63 -7.17 19.51
CA GLU A 189 0.85 -6.90 18.08
C GLU A 189 -0.39 -6.28 17.41
N GLN A 190 -1.59 -6.59 17.91
CA GLN A 190 -2.86 -6.04 17.43
C GLN A 190 -3.04 -4.58 17.87
N ARG A 191 -2.68 -4.25 19.12
CA ARG A 191 -2.75 -2.89 19.69
C ARG A 191 -1.76 -1.93 19.04
N LEU A 192 -0.52 -2.36 18.79
CA LEU A 192 0.50 -1.54 18.10
C LEU A 192 0.08 -1.18 16.66
N LYS A 193 -0.85 -1.94 16.06
CA LYS A 193 -1.36 -1.73 14.69
C LYS A 193 -2.80 -1.19 14.64
N GLY A 194 -3.38 -0.73 15.76
CA GLY A 194 -4.78 -0.29 15.81
C GLY A 194 -5.18 0.74 14.73
N GLY A 195 -4.26 1.60 14.29
CA GLY A 195 -4.48 2.55 13.18
C GLY A 195 -4.29 1.96 11.76
N TYR A 196 -3.66 0.79 11.64
CA TYR A 196 -3.28 0.19 10.36
C TYR A 196 -4.49 -0.33 9.57
N TRP A 197 -5.46 -0.96 10.24
CA TRP A 197 -6.57 -1.64 9.57
C TRP A 197 -7.55 -0.68 8.89
N LEU A 198 -7.88 0.43 9.56
CA LEU A 198 -8.71 1.50 9.00
C LEU A 198 -7.96 2.27 7.91
N THR A 199 -6.66 2.51 8.09
CA THR A 199 -5.80 3.10 7.05
C THR A 199 -5.77 2.22 5.81
N GLU A 200 -5.66 0.89 5.98
CA GLU A 200 -5.73 -0.06 4.88
C GLU A 200 -7.11 -0.03 4.21
N ALA A 201 -8.20 -0.05 4.98
CA ALA A 201 -9.55 0.06 4.43
C ALA A 201 -9.74 1.35 3.63
N ARG A 202 -9.28 2.49 4.15
CA ARG A 202 -9.34 3.78 3.47
C ARG A 202 -8.49 3.77 2.20
N ARG A 203 -7.31 3.15 2.22
CA ARG A 203 -6.43 3.02 1.05
C ARG A 203 -7.07 2.21 -0.07
N ARG A 204 -7.80 1.15 0.28
CA ARG A 204 -8.48 0.25 -0.67
C ARG A 204 -9.78 0.82 -1.21
N LEU A 205 -10.58 1.42 -0.34
CA LEU A 205 -11.91 1.94 -0.67
C LEU A 205 -11.89 3.38 -1.18
N ALA A 206 -10.78 4.10 -1.00
CA ALA A 206 -10.59 5.48 -1.43
C ALA A 206 -11.76 6.40 -1.02
N ASP A 207 -12.45 7.00 -1.96
CA ASP A 207 -13.59 7.91 -1.76
C ASP A 207 -14.87 7.21 -1.26
N ARG A 208 -14.90 5.87 -1.28
CA ARG A 208 -16.02 5.07 -0.77
C ARG A 208 -16.01 4.93 0.76
N LEU A 209 -14.90 5.24 1.43
CA LEU A 209 -14.79 5.28 2.89
C LEU A 209 -14.30 6.66 3.34
N ILE A 210 -15.18 7.41 3.98
CA ILE A 210 -14.86 8.76 4.46
C ILE A 210 -14.28 8.67 5.86
N VAL A 211 -13.08 9.24 6.03
CA VAL A 211 -12.43 9.48 7.31
C VAL A 211 -12.13 10.97 7.37
N THR A 212 -12.86 11.71 8.21
CA THR A 212 -12.63 13.14 8.40
C THR A 212 -11.77 13.37 9.62
N ASP A 213 -10.65 14.07 9.44
CA ASP A 213 -9.88 14.60 10.56
C ASP A 213 -10.50 15.95 10.90
N SER A 214 -11.14 16.03 12.06
CA SER A 214 -11.78 17.27 12.46
C SER A 214 -10.77 18.17 13.15
N SER A 215 -10.46 19.30 12.52
CA SER A 215 -9.68 20.36 13.16
C SER A 215 -10.46 21.13 14.22
N ARG A 216 -11.77 20.86 14.38
CA ARG A 216 -12.69 21.59 15.29
C ARG A 216 -13.50 20.71 16.25
N SER A 217 -13.54 19.39 16.05
CA SER A 217 -14.17 18.42 16.97
C SER A 217 -13.13 17.42 17.45
N ILE A 218 -13.26 16.99 18.70
CA ILE A 218 -12.31 16.13 19.40
C ILE A 218 -12.19 14.72 18.76
N THR A 219 -13.13 14.35 17.88
CA THR A 219 -13.19 13.02 17.27
C THR A 219 -13.25 13.10 15.74
N SER A 220 -12.36 12.34 15.10
CA SER A 220 -12.46 12.04 13.66
C SER A 220 -13.68 11.17 13.39
N LEU A 221 -14.42 11.43 12.31
CA LEU A 221 -15.63 10.69 11.95
C LEU A 221 -15.36 9.70 10.80
N VAL A 222 -15.98 8.52 10.88
CA VAL A 222 -15.82 7.42 9.90
C VAL A 222 -17.17 6.92 9.42
N TYR A 223 -17.38 6.88 8.10
CA TYR A 223 -18.62 6.34 7.49
C TYR A 223 -18.43 5.93 6.01
N VAL A 224 -19.32 5.08 5.51
CA VAL A 224 -19.39 4.67 4.09
C VAL A 224 -20.59 5.36 3.44
N PRO A 225 -20.42 6.38 2.57
CA PRO A 225 -21.55 7.13 2.01
C PRO A 225 -22.60 6.21 1.37
N VAL A 226 -23.89 6.50 1.60
CA VAL A 226 -25.01 5.66 1.13
C VAL A 226 -24.92 5.29 -0.36
N ARG A 227 -24.46 6.23 -1.21
CA ARG A 227 -24.27 6.04 -2.65
C ARG A 227 -23.21 5.00 -3.02
N HIS A 228 -22.30 4.67 -2.11
CA HIS A 228 -21.20 3.73 -2.34
C HIS A 228 -21.40 2.38 -1.65
N ILE A 229 -22.52 2.14 -0.95
CA ILE A 229 -22.75 0.88 -0.22
C ILE A 229 -22.64 -0.32 -1.17
N HIS A 230 -23.30 -0.25 -2.33
CA HIS A 230 -23.27 -1.32 -3.32
C HIS A 230 -21.84 -1.57 -3.82
N ASP A 231 -21.12 -0.53 -4.24
CA ASP A 231 -19.73 -0.62 -4.72
C ASP A 231 -18.80 -1.23 -3.67
N VAL A 232 -19.01 -0.90 -2.38
CA VAL A 232 -18.21 -1.44 -1.28
C VAL A 232 -18.51 -2.93 -1.09
N VAL A 233 -19.78 -3.34 -1.10
CA VAL A 233 -20.14 -4.77 -1.00
C VAL A 233 -19.58 -5.54 -2.20
N GLU A 234 -19.69 -4.98 -3.42
CA GLU A 234 -19.10 -5.56 -4.62
C GLU A 234 -17.59 -5.76 -4.51
N TYR A 235 -16.89 -4.73 -4.04
CA TYR A 235 -15.45 -4.76 -3.79
C TYR A 235 -15.09 -5.84 -2.75
N LEU A 236 -15.79 -5.88 -1.61
CA LEU A 236 -15.49 -6.83 -0.53
C LEU A 236 -15.73 -8.27 -0.97
N GLY A 237 -16.83 -8.54 -1.68
CA GLY A 237 -17.12 -9.86 -2.23
C GLY A 237 -16.03 -10.33 -3.21
N ARG A 238 -15.58 -9.45 -4.12
CA ARG A 238 -14.46 -9.73 -5.03
C ARG A 238 -13.15 -9.99 -4.30
N ASP A 239 -12.79 -9.14 -3.33
CA ASP A 239 -11.55 -9.28 -2.57
C ASP A 239 -11.53 -10.59 -1.76
N LEU A 240 -12.66 -10.97 -1.16
CA LEU A 240 -12.82 -12.24 -0.45
C LEU A 240 -12.76 -13.45 -1.40
N ALA A 241 -13.35 -13.36 -2.60
CA ALA A 241 -13.34 -14.44 -3.60
C ALA A 241 -11.93 -14.84 -4.04
N ARG A 242 -10.96 -13.92 -3.99
CA ARG A 242 -9.56 -14.20 -4.30
C ARG A 242 -8.85 -15.09 -3.27
N ARG A 243 -9.47 -15.37 -2.13
CA ARG A 243 -8.89 -16.20 -1.07
C ARG A 243 -9.28 -17.66 -1.30
N ALA A 244 -8.34 -18.43 -1.86
CA ALA A 244 -8.59 -19.81 -2.28
C ALA A 244 -9.23 -20.71 -1.20
N SER A 245 -8.89 -20.53 0.08
CA SER A 245 -9.34 -21.38 1.19
C SER A 245 -10.71 -21.03 1.78
N ILE A 246 -11.41 -19.99 1.28
CA ILE A 246 -12.67 -19.54 1.86
C ILE A 246 -13.86 -20.12 1.09
N SER A 247 -14.81 -20.70 1.82
CA SER A 247 -16.13 -21.13 1.33
C SER A 247 -17.20 -20.06 1.58
N PRO A 248 -18.33 -20.07 0.84
CA PRO A 248 -19.48 -19.21 1.14
C PRO A 248 -19.94 -19.33 2.60
N SER A 249 -20.02 -20.56 3.11
CA SER A 249 -20.39 -20.85 4.50
C SER A 249 -19.44 -20.23 5.54
N ALA A 250 -18.14 -20.11 5.23
CA ALA A 250 -17.20 -19.44 6.12
C ALA A 250 -17.48 -17.93 6.21
N ILE A 251 -17.94 -17.32 5.12
CA ILE A 251 -18.35 -15.90 5.09
C ILE A 251 -19.63 -15.71 5.88
N GLU A 252 -20.62 -16.59 5.70
CA GLU A 252 -21.86 -16.54 6.48
C GLU A 252 -21.60 -16.61 7.99
N ILE A 253 -20.84 -17.63 8.43
CA ILE A 253 -20.47 -17.81 9.83
C ILE A 253 -19.64 -16.63 10.34
N GLY A 254 -18.68 -16.14 9.54
CA GLY A 254 -17.87 -14.99 9.91
C GLY A 254 -18.71 -13.72 10.08
N PHE A 255 -19.69 -13.52 9.21
CA PHE A 255 -20.62 -12.39 9.27
C PHE A 255 -21.52 -12.49 10.49
N ASP A 256 -22.05 -13.67 10.81
CA ASP A 256 -22.87 -13.89 12.00
C ASP A 256 -22.05 -13.63 13.27
N ASN A 257 -20.82 -14.15 13.35
CA ASN A 257 -19.90 -13.89 14.46
C ASN A 257 -19.61 -12.39 14.64
N LEU A 258 -19.45 -11.65 13.54
CA LEU A 258 -19.29 -10.18 13.57
C LEU A 258 -20.50 -9.51 14.17
N VAL A 259 -21.70 -9.86 13.70
CA VAL A 259 -22.96 -9.27 14.15
C VAL A 259 -23.20 -9.57 15.62
N ASP A 260 -22.93 -10.80 16.07
CA ASP A 260 -23.08 -11.20 17.47
C ASP A 260 -22.10 -10.45 18.38
N ALA A 261 -20.82 -10.39 17.97
CA ALA A 261 -19.80 -9.63 18.67
C ALA A 261 -20.15 -8.13 18.75
N PHE A 262 -20.65 -7.56 17.66
CA PHE A 262 -21.12 -6.18 17.59
C PHE A 262 -22.30 -5.94 18.54
N ARG A 263 -23.33 -6.80 18.49
CA ARG A 263 -24.54 -6.71 19.33
C ARG A 263 -24.23 -6.88 20.81
N SER A 264 -23.28 -7.73 21.17
CA SER A 264 -22.84 -7.95 22.57
C SER A 264 -22.35 -6.67 23.26
N ARG A 265 -21.89 -5.68 22.48
CA ARG A 265 -21.43 -4.38 22.98
C ARG A 265 -22.19 -3.19 22.42
N SER A 266 -23.35 -3.41 21.80
CA SER A 266 -24.17 -2.37 21.19
C SER A 266 -24.62 -1.28 22.17
N ALA A 267 -24.79 -1.63 23.45
CA ALA A 267 -25.11 -0.67 24.51
C ALA A 267 -24.06 0.45 24.65
N LEU A 268 -22.78 0.15 24.40
CA LEU A 268 -21.70 1.16 24.42
C LEU A 268 -21.79 2.11 23.23
N LEU A 269 -22.24 1.63 22.05
CA LEU A 269 -22.49 2.51 20.91
C LEU A 269 -23.75 3.35 21.15
N ALA A 270 -24.78 2.75 21.75
CA ALA A 270 -26.03 3.45 22.07
C ALA A 270 -25.82 4.57 23.08
N SER A 271 -24.96 4.39 24.10
CA SER A 271 -24.63 5.45 25.07
C SER A 271 -23.95 6.66 24.44
N GLU A 272 -23.25 6.47 23.31
CA GLU A 272 -22.62 7.53 22.54
C GLU A 272 -23.51 8.04 21.38
N GLY A 273 -24.76 7.55 21.28
CA GLY A 273 -25.67 7.91 20.19
C GLY A 273 -25.26 7.37 18.83
N MET A 274 -24.45 6.31 18.77
CA MET A 274 -23.83 5.75 17.55
C MET A 274 -24.35 4.36 17.16
N ALA A 275 -25.44 3.87 17.76
CA ALA A 275 -26.05 2.59 17.40
C ALA A 275 -27.19 2.80 16.39
N PHE A 276 -26.96 2.45 15.10
CA PHE A 276 -27.97 2.65 14.05
C PHE A 276 -28.32 1.38 13.27
N GLU A 277 -27.88 0.22 13.74
CA GLU A 277 -28.18 -1.10 13.16
C GLU A 277 -29.69 -1.31 12.97
N ARG A 278 -30.05 -2.04 11.90
CA ARG A 278 -31.41 -2.51 11.65
C ARG A 278 -31.34 -3.98 11.22
N PRO A 279 -32.02 -4.91 11.90
CA PRO A 279 -31.91 -6.34 11.60
C PRO A 279 -32.21 -6.70 10.14
N ALA A 280 -33.24 -6.09 9.54
CA ALA A 280 -33.60 -6.34 8.13
C ALA A 280 -32.49 -5.90 7.15
N ASP A 281 -31.85 -4.76 7.40
CA ASP A 281 -30.73 -4.27 6.58
C ASP A 281 -29.49 -5.15 6.77
N THR A 282 -29.24 -5.62 7.99
CA THR A 282 -28.14 -6.54 8.33
C THR A 282 -28.27 -7.88 7.60
N VAL A 283 -29.48 -8.46 7.59
CA VAL A 283 -29.75 -9.71 6.84
C VAL A 283 -29.55 -9.50 5.34
N ARG A 284 -30.09 -8.40 4.78
CA ARG A 284 -29.89 -8.07 3.36
C ARG A 284 -28.41 -7.89 3.01
N LEU A 285 -27.64 -7.24 3.87
CA LEU A 285 -26.20 -7.04 3.69
C LEU A 285 -25.44 -8.38 3.65
N LYS A 286 -25.79 -9.32 4.54
CA LYS A 286 -25.23 -10.68 4.52
C LYS A 286 -25.49 -11.36 3.18
N THR A 287 -26.73 -11.38 2.73
CA THR A 287 -27.14 -11.99 1.46
C THR A 287 -26.35 -11.39 0.28
N LEU A 288 -26.33 -10.05 0.17
CA LEU A 288 -25.60 -9.37 -0.91
C LEU A 288 -24.10 -9.68 -0.91
N LEU A 289 -23.47 -9.78 0.27
CA LEU A 289 -22.04 -10.10 0.37
C LEU A 289 -21.74 -11.52 -0.12
N VAL A 290 -22.58 -12.49 0.27
CA VAL A 290 -22.43 -13.91 -0.12
C VAL A 290 -22.69 -14.08 -1.61
N GLU A 291 -23.79 -13.52 -2.13
CA GLU A 291 -24.13 -13.56 -3.56
C GLU A 291 -22.99 -12.98 -4.42
N GLN A 292 -22.42 -11.85 -4.00
CA GLN A 292 -21.31 -11.24 -4.71
C GLN A 292 -20.05 -12.11 -4.65
N PHE A 293 -19.73 -12.70 -3.49
CA PHE A 293 -18.60 -13.61 -3.37
C PHE A 293 -18.74 -14.81 -4.31
N GLU A 294 -19.92 -15.44 -4.36
CA GLU A 294 -20.19 -16.59 -5.23
C GLU A 294 -20.11 -16.22 -6.71
N LYS A 295 -20.69 -15.08 -7.10
CA LYS A 295 -20.61 -14.54 -8.46
C LYS A 295 -19.17 -14.33 -8.91
N GLU A 296 -18.30 -13.79 -8.05
CA GLU A 296 -16.90 -13.55 -8.39
C GLU A 296 -16.07 -14.83 -8.36
N ARG A 297 -16.39 -15.80 -7.49
CA ARG A 297 -15.79 -17.15 -7.52
C ARG A 297 -16.11 -17.90 -8.81
N ALA A 298 -17.33 -17.79 -9.32
CA ALA A 298 -17.74 -18.44 -10.57
C ALA A 298 -17.07 -17.83 -11.82
N ARG A 299 -16.46 -16.65 -11.71
CA ARG A 299 -15.74 -15.97 -12.80
C ARG A 299 -14.25 -16.32 -12.85
N GLN A 300 -13.70 -16.93 -11.82
CA GLN A 300 -12.30 -17.35 -11.71
C GLN A 300 -12.12 -18.77 -12.23
#